data_AF-A0A653W445-F1
#
_entry.id   AF-A0A653W445-F1
#
_cell.length_a   1.000
_cell.length_b   1.000
_cell.length_c   1.000
_cell.angle_alpha   90.00
_cell.angle_beta   90.00
_cell.angle_gamma   90.00
#
_symmetry.space_group_name_H-M   'P 1'
#
loop_
_entity.id
_entity.type
_entity.pdbx_description
1 polymer ?
#
loop_
_entity_poly.entity_id
_entity_poly.type
_entity_poly.pdbx_seq_one_letter_code
_entity_poly.pdbx_strand_id
1 'polypeptide(L)'
;MIQVKEVRGGYGEKEVIHGVNFEVERGEFLGILGPNGSGKTTLLKMIACILAPESGQVTLDGHPVQSYRPKALAQKLAVLPQKTDQAFSFTVEETVQFGRYPYQKGWLQSVTKEDIEIVSKVMDQTDIAQFKDQSIHELSGGEQQRVYLAQALAQCPDYLLLDEPTSFLDLAYQKELLDLIKQETVSSNLTVIGVFHDVNIASLYCDRLLLLNEGKTDMLGEPHHVLTTERVNRVYETNVTPLQHPLRANPQLVIEPASISEHSRLNLADGWKTYGANGMTFSTHQPLRILSSHEKSGGFFWTRSLGTGTEALHDMLDDEEGYLFLGQSDGPKQYAAEDDEDDVLLYGMHQEGELSVWLVLKGTISDGASVQLMGELMHFIKQETSIQVHHLCIAAANADEKEHTAHLHERVRLKVKHLLHTLNAMKK
;
A
#
# COMPACT_ATOMS: atom_id res chain seq x y z
N MET A 1 16.82 23.08 10.16
CA MET A 1 16.12 23.27 8.87
C MET A 1 17.13 23.12 7.74
N ILE A 2 16.77 22.35 6.70
CA ILE A 2 17.57 22.23 5.47
C ILE A 2 17.01 23.20 4.44
N GLN A 3 17.85 23.97 3.76
CA GLN A 3 17.43 24.75 2.57
C GLN A 3 18.30 24.41 1.37
N VAL A 4 17.65 24.17 0.24
CA VAL A 4 18.25 23.96 -1.08
C VAL A 4 17.78 25.11 -1.97
N LYS A 5 18.73 25.93 -2.45
CA LYS A 5 18.43 27.13 -3.25
C LYS A 5 19.19 27.09 -4.57
N GLU A 6 18.45 27.10 -5.68
CA GLU A 6 18.94 27.10 -7.07
C GLU A 6 20.06 26.07 -7.31
N VAL A 7 19.98 24.91 -6.66
CA VAL A 7 21.06 23.92 -6.73
C VAL A 7 21.10 23.32 -8.13
N ARG A 8 22.29 23.36 -8.74
CA ARG A 8 22.60 22.80 -10.05
C ARG A 8 23.88 21.98 -10.02
N GLY A 9 23.97 21.00 -10.89
CA GLY A 9 25.22 20.32 -11.21
C GLY A 9 25.05 18.83 -11.49
N GLY A 10 26.16 18.11 -11.61
CA GLY A 10 26.14 16.67 -11.79
C GLY A 10 27.54 16.07 -11.78
N TYR A 11 27.87 15.32 -12.82
CA TYR A 11 29.13 14.58 -12.91
C TYR A 11 29.89 14.98 -14.17
N GLY A 12 31.11 15.50 -14.00
CA GLY A 12 31.91 16.00 -15.11
C GLY A 12 31.21 17.16 -15.81
N GLU A 13 30.99 17.03 -17.13
CA GLU A 13 30.25 18.03 -17.93
C GLU A 13 28.73 17.77 -17.97
N LYS A 14 28.24 16.67 -17.37
CA LYS A 14 26.83 16.32 -17.39
C LYS A 14 26.12 16.92 -16.17
N GLU A 15 25.38 18.00 -16.40
CA GLU A 15 24.42 18.53 -15.42
C GLU A 15 23.26 17.54 -15.26
N VAL A 16 22.99 17.11 -14.02
CA VAL A 16 21.92 16.15 -13.67
C VAL A 16 20.81 16.83 -12.87
N ILE A 17 21.13 17.90 -12.13
CA ILE A 17 20.20 18.71 -11.36
C ILE A 17 20.16 20.12 -11.95
N HIS A 18 18.97 20.65 -12.22
CA HIS A 18 18.76 21.85 -13.03
C HIS A 18 18.00 22.96 -12.28
N GLY A 19 18.50 23.38 -11.11
CA GLY A 19 17.95 24.53 -10.37
C GLY A 19 16.84 24.10 -9.41
N VAL A 20 17.14 23.15 -8.53
CA VAL A 20 16.18 22.65 -7.53
C VAL A 20 16.11 23.60 -6.34
N ASN A 21 14.88 23.86 -5.88
CA ASN A 21 14.57 24.71 -4.73
C ASN A 21 13.60 23.99 -3.80
N PHE A 22 13.95 23.88 -2.52
CA PHE A 22 13.03 23.46 -1.46
C PHE A 22 13.63 23.69 -0.06
N GLU A 23 12.78 23.56 0.95
CA GLU A 23 13.19 23.53 2.35
C GLU A 23 12.50 22.40 3.10
N VAL A 24 13.19 21.94 4.15
CA VAL A 24 12.75 20.87 5.05
C VAL A 24 12.84 21.37 6.48
N GLU A 25 11.70 21.38 7.14
CA GLU A 25 11.54 21.84 8.50
C GLU A 25 12.15 20.88 9.52
N ARG A 26 12.33 21.37 10.75
CA ARG A 26 12.79 20.51 11.85
C ARG A 26 11.73 19.47 12.19
N GLY A 27 12.14 18.20 12.31
CA GLY A 27 11.21 17.09 12.57
C GLY A 27 10.28 16.77 11.40
N GLU A 28 10.57 17.25 10.18
CA GLU A 28 9.84 16.85 8.97
C GLU A 28 10.50 15.62 8.31
N PHE A 29 9.67 14.71 7.80
CA PHE A 29 10.09 13.65 6.90
C PHE A 29 9.68 13.98 5.45
N LEU A 30 10.64 14.46 4.65
CA LEU A 30 10.47 14.70 3.22
C LEU A 30 10.84 13.45 2.39
N GLY A 31 9.94 13.00 1.53
CA GLY A 31 10.21 11.96 0.54
C GLY A 31 10.58 12.55 -0.82
N ILE A 32 11.62 12.03 -1.48
CA ILE A 32 11.99 12.37 -2.85
C ILE A 32 11.57 11.22 -3.77
N LEU A 33 10.72 11.54 -4.73
CA LEU A 33 10.18 10.63 -5.73
C LEU A 33 10.61 11.03 -7.14
N GLY A 34 10.38 10.14 -8.10
CA GLY A 34 10.65 10.35 -9.52
C GLY A 34 11.15 9.09 -10.21
N PRO A 35 11.12 9.06 -11.55
CA PRO A 35 11.58 7.93 -12.34
C PRO A 35 13.08 7.70 -12.19
N ASN A 36 13.56 6.56 -12.68
CA ASN A 36 14.99 6.29 -12.72
C ASN A 36 15.70 7.34 -13.59
N GLY A 37 16.85 7.81 -13.14
CA GLY A 37 17.60 8.87 -13.82
C GLY A 37 17.11 10.30 -13.57
N SER A 38 16.05 10.52 -12.76
CA SER A 38 15.57 11.88 -12.45
C SER A 38 16.50 12.71 -11.55
N GLY A 39 17.57 12.11 -11.01
CA GLY A 39 18.59 12.80 -10.21
C GLY A 39 18.44 12.68 -8.69
N LYS A 40 17.50 11.87 -8.17
CA LYS A 40 17.22 11.71 -6.72
C LYS A 40 18.48 11.51 -5.86
N THR A 41 19.27 10.47 -6.15
CA THR A 41 20.53 10.17 -5.45
C THR A 41 21.59 11.26 -5.65
N THR A 42 21.64 11.90 -6.82
CA THR A 42 22.57 13.02 -7.07
C THR A 42 22.24 14.23 -6.20
N LEU A 43 20.96 14.58 -6.09
CA LEU A 43 20.48 15.64 -5.20
C LEU A 43 20.78 15.29 -3.74
N LEU A 44 20.52 14.05 -3.32
CA LEU A 44 20.81 13.59 -1.96
C LEU A 44 22.31 13.71 -1.63
N LYS A 45 23.19 13.32 -2.56
CA LYS A 45 24.66 13.48 -2.44
C LYS A 45 25.08 14.95 -2.35
N MET A 46 24.39 15.86 -3.04
CA MET A 46 24.64 17.29 -2.91
C MET A 46 24.24 17.83 -1.53
N ILE A 47 23.11 17.36 -1.00
CA ILE A 47 22.67 17.72 0.36
C ILE A 47 23.65 17.19 1.42
N ALA A 48 24.14 15.97 1.22
CA ALA A 48 25.15 15.33 2.08
C ALA A 48 26.54 15.99 2.01
N CYS A 49 26.76 16.96 1.12
CA CYS A 49 28.09 17.51 0.80
C CYS A 49 29.10 16.45 0.30
N ILE A 50 28.61 15.32 -0.25
CA ILE A 50 29.43 14.30 -0.92
C ILE A 50 29.73 14.74 -2.35
N LEU A 51 28.79 15.44 -2.99
CA LEU A 51 28.94 16.05 -4.31
C LEU A 51 28.76 17.57 -4.19
N ALA A 52 29.77 18.35 -4.59
CA ALA A 52 29.61 19.81 -4.59
C ALA A 52 28.68 20.23 -5.74
N PRO A 53 27.68 21.10 -5.50
CA PRO A 53 26.90 21.69 -6.58
C PRO A 53 27.79 22.63 -7.40
N GLU A 54 27.52 22.73 -8.71
CA GLU A 54 28.20 23.67 -9.62
C GLU A 54 27.74 25.11 -9.37
N SER A 55 26.47 25.29 -9.01
CA SER A 55 25.91 26.56 -8.56
C SER A 55 24.72 26.35 -7.62
N GLY A 56 24.27 27.43 -6.99
CA GLY A 56 23.31 27.36 -5.89
C GLY A 56 23.96 27.00 -4.55
N GLN A 57 23.13 26.71 -3.55
CA GLN A 57 23.61 26.44 -2.20
C GLN A 57 22.69 25.50 -1.43
N VAL A 58 23.30 24.62 -0.63
CA VAL A 58 22.63 23.86 0.43
C VAL A 58 23.05 24.42 1.77
N THR A 59 22.10 24.68 2.66
CA THR A 59 22.36 25.13 4.04
C THR A 59 21.71 24.22 5.06
N LEU A 60 22.39 24.05 6.19
CA LEU A 60 21.88 23.42 7.41
C LEU A 60 21.82 24.52 8.48
N ASP A 61 20.61 24.84 8.93
CA ASP A 61 20.34 25.94 9.89
C ASP A 61 20.92 27.29 9.45
N GLY A 62 20.79 27.60 8.16
CA GLY A 62 21.28 28.85 7.57
C GLY A 62 22.79 28.90 7.32
N HIS A 63 23.54 27.86 7.70
CA HIS A 63 24.97 27.75 7.40
C HIS A 63 25.20 26.88 6.16
N PRO A 64 26.01 27.32 5.17
CA PRO A 64 26.33 26.52 3.99
C PRO A 64 26.97 25.19 4.38
N VAL A 65 26.50 24.08 3.79
CA VAL A 65 26.99 22.74 4.16
C VAL A 65 28.50 22.59 3.92
N GLN A 66 29.02 23.23 2.87
CA GLN A 66 30.45 23.24 2.52
C GLN A 66 31.31 24.02 3.52
N SER A 67 30.71 24.85 4.39
CA SER A 67 31.44 25.63 5.39
C SER A 67 31.75 24.84 6.67
N TYR A 68 31.08 23.69 6.87
CA TYR A 68 31.32 22.84 8.02
C TYR A 68 32.65 22.09 7.88
N ARG A 69 33.37 21.95 9.00
CA ARG A 69 34.47 20.99 9.08
C ARG A 69 33.89 19.57 8.99
N PRO A 70 34.56 18.60 8.34
CA PRO A 70 34.02 17.24 8.14
C PRO A 70 33.47 16.59 9.41
N LYS A 71 34.22 16.69 10.52
CA LYS A 71 33.81 16.15 11.82
C LYS A 71 32.57 16.84 12.41
N ALA A 72 32.43 18.14 12.22
CA ALA A 72 31.26 18.89 12.69
C ALA A 72 30.02 18.60 11.83
N LEU A 73 30.20 18.42 10.52
CA LEU A 73 29.12 17.99 9.63
C LEU A 73 28.64 16.58 10.00
N ALA A 74 29.58 15.65 10.21
CA ALA A 74 29.30 14.29 10.65
C ALA A 74 28.80 14.18 12.10
N GLN A 75 28.63 15.27 12.84
CA GLN A 75 27.85 15.25 14.09
C GLN A 75 26.40 15.67 13.86
N LYS A 76 26.13 16.38 12.76
CA LYS A 76 24.81 16.94 12.45
C LYS A 76 24.05 16.13 11.41
N LEU A 77 24.74 15.54 10.44
CA LEU A 77 24.12 14.90 9.28
C LEU A 77 24.65 13.47 9.15
N ALA A 78 23.74 12.50 9.16
CA ALA A 78 24.02 11.10 8.87
C ALA A 78 23.40 10.71 7.53
N VAL A 79 24.00 9.72 6.87
CA VAL A 79 23.52 9.17 5.60
C VAL A 79 23.41 7.67 5.75
N LEU A 80 22.24 7.11 5.44
CA LEU A 80 22.03 5.68 5.23
C LEU A 80 22.05 5.42 3.71
N PRO A 81 23.16 4.89 3.16
CA PRO A 81 23.26 4.61 1.73
C PRO A 81 22.44 3.37 1.33
N GLN A 82 22.15 3.24 0.03
CA GLN A 82 21.46 2.07 -0.52
C GLN A 82 22.26 0.77 -0.36
N LYS A 83 23.58 0.83 -0.50
CA LYS A 83 24.49 -0.31 -0.33
C LYS A 83 25.75 0.13 0.42
N THR A 84 26.19 -0.72 1.32
CA THR A 84 27.45 -0.59 2.03
C THR A 84 28.31 -1.82 1.73
N ASP A 85 29.18 -1.71 0.72
CA ASP A 85 30.16 -2.78 0.45
C ASP A 85 31.27 -2.68 1.50
N GLN A 86 31.37 -3.67 2.39
CA GLN A 86 32.48 -3.74 3.35
C GLN A 86 33.55 -4.72 2.88
N ALA A 87 34.79 -4.24 2.83
CA ALA A 87 35.96 -5.04 2.51
C ALA A 87 36.47 -5.90 3.69
N PHE A 88 36.01 -5.61 4.91
CA PHE A 88 36.42 -6.27 6.15
C PHE A 88 35.20 -6.78 6.93
N SER A 89 35.41 -7.78 7.78
CA SER A 89 34.39 -8.30 8.69
C SER A 89 34.57 -7.63 10.05
N PHE A 90 33.57 -6.85 10.46
CA PHE A 90 33.43 -6.30 11.81
C PHE A 90 32.24 -6.95 12.49
N THR A 91 32.26 -6.95 13.82
CA THR A 91 31.07 -7.30 14.59
C THR A 91 29.97 -6.26 14.42
N VAL A 92 28.73 -6.64 14.73
CA VAL A 92 27.60 -5.70 14.76
C VAL A 92 27.86 -4.54 15.71
N GLU A 93 28.33 -4.80 16.93
CA GLU A 93 28.63 -3.75 17.92
C GLU A 93 29.70 -2.78 17.41
N GLU A 94 30.80 -3.29 16.83
CA GLU A 94 31.86 -2.45 16.24
C GLU A 94 31.33 -1.59 15.09
N THR A 95 30.43 -2.14 14.27
CA THR A 95 29.83 -1.41 13.14
C THR A 95 28.97 -0.26 13.64
N VAL A 96 28.14 -0.47 14.66
CA VAL A 96 27.33 0.59 15.28
C VAL A 96 28.24 1.62 15.97
N GLN A 97 29.31 1.16 16.63
CA GLN A 97 30.29 2.01 17.31
C GLN A 97 30.97 3.03 16.37
N PHE A 98 31.10 2.73 15.07
CA PHE A 98 31.61 3.68 14.08
C PHE A 98 30.77 4.96 13.96
N GLY A 99 29.48 4.91 14.29
CA GLY A 99 28.63 6.11 14.37
C GLY A 99 29.14 7.13 15.40
N ARG A 100 29.94 6.69 16.38
CA ARG A 100 30.53 7.55 17.43
C ARG A 100 31.90 8.14 17.06
N TYR A 101 32.48 7.75 15.92
CA TYR A 101 33.77 8.27 15.45
C TYR A 101 33.84 9.82 15.42
N PRO A 102 32.79 10.56 15.02
CA PRO A 102 32.79 12.02 15.06
C PRO A 102 32.86 12.63 16.47
N TYR A 103 32.72 11.86 17.55
CA TYR A 103 32.76 12.35 18.94
C TYR A 103 34.06 12.02 19.67
N GLN A 104 34.82 11.02 19.19
CA GLN A 104 36.07 10.58 19.81
C GLN A 104 37.13 11.69 19.81
N LYS A 105 37.82 11.89 20.95
CA LYS A 105 38.82 12.97 21.15
C LYS A 105 40.22 12.40 21.40
N GLY A 106 41.25 13.17 21.06
CA GLY A 106 42.65 12.85 21.34
C GLY A 106 43.31 11.91 20.31
N TRP A 107 44.60 11.65 20.48
CA TRP A 107 45.40 10.80 19.60
C TRP A 107 44.92 9.35 19.61
N LEU A 108 44.54 8.84 20.79
CA LEU A 108 44.16 7.43 21.01
C LEU A 108 42.69 7.12 20.69
N GLN A 109 41.88 8.13 20.30
CA GLN A 109 40.47 7.97 19.91
C GLN A 109 39.68 6.98 20.79
N SER A 110 39.68 7.18 22.11
CA SER A 110 39.09 6.21 23.04
C SER A 110 37.57 6.31 23.08
N VAL A 111 36.90 5.15 23.09
CA VAL A 111 35.46 5.03 23.35
C VAL A 111 35.13 5.49 24.78
N THR A 112 34.11 6.34 24.93
CA THR A 112 33.66 6.84 26.23
C THR A 112 32.50 6.02 26.78
N LYS A 113 32.16 6.19 28.07
CA LYS A 113 30.97 5.55 28.66
C LYS A 113 29.68 6.01 27.98
N GLU A 114 29.60 7.29 27.62
CA GLU A 114 28.48 7.86 26.87
C GLU A 114 28.33 7.21 25.50
N ASP A 115 29.44 6.94 24.80
CA ASP A 115 29.40 6.24 23.52
C ASP A 115 28.85 4.82 23.66
N ILE A 116 29.23 4.08 24.71
CA ILE A 116 28.73 2.73 24.99
C ILE A 116 27.23 2.76 25.30
N GLU A 117 26.77 3.71 26.09
CA GLU A 117 25.35 3.87 26.44
C GLU A 117 24.51 4.19 25.19
N ILE A 118 25.00 5.07 24.31
CA ILE A 118 24.32 5.40 23.05
C ILE A 118 24.28 4.18 22.12
N VAL A 119 25.40 3.47 21.95
CA VAL A 119 25.47 2.26 21.11
C VAL A 119 24.50 1.19 21.62
N SER A 120 24.51 0.89 22.92
CA SER A 120 23.57 -0.07 23.51
C SER A 120 22.12 0.36 23.28
N LYS A 121 21.79 1.63 23.52
CA LYS A 121 20.43 2.15 23.32
C LYS A 121 19.96 1.97 21.89
N VAL A 122 20.77 2.36 20.89
CA VAL A 122 20.33 2.26 19.49
C VAL A 122 20.23 0.80 19.04
N MET A 123 21.10 -0.09 19.53
CA MET A 123 21.03 -1.52 19.24
C MET A 123 19.74 -2.16 19.75
N ASP A 124 19.30 -1.74 20.95
CA ASP A 124 17.99 -2.15 21.50
C ASP A 124 16.84 -1.56 20.67
N GLN A 125 16.91 -0.27 20.30
CA GLN A 125 15.89 0.40 19.49
C GLN A 125 15.72 -0.23 18.10
N THR A 126 16.79 -0.70 17.49
CA THR A 126 16.78 -1.36 16.17
C THR A 126 16.63 -2.87 16.24
N ASP A 127 16.48 -3.45 17.43
CA ASP A 127 16.31 -4.90 17.64
C ASP A 127 17.44 -5.72 17.00
N ILE A 128 18.69 -5.33 17.29
CA ILE A 128 19.93 -6.01 16.84
C ILE A 128 20.86 -6.38 18.00
N ALA A 129 20.48 -6.10 19.25
CA ALA A 129 21.33 -6.34 20.42
C ALA A 129 21.75 -7.81 20.58
N GLN A 130 20.89 -8.75 20.17
CA GLN A 130 21.14 -10.17 20.13
C GLN A 130 22.28 -10.59 19.18
N PHE A 131 22.61 -9.74 18.20
CA PHE A 131 23.63 -10.02 17.18
C PHE A 131 24.96 -9.34 17.47
N LYS A 132 25.12 -8.67 18.61
CA LYS A 132 26.25 -7.77 18.91
C LYS A 132 27.64 -8.34 18.59
N ASP A 133 27.86 -9.62 18.91
CA ASP A 133 29.15 -10.31 18.77
C ASP A 133 29.30 -11.02 17.41
N GLN A 134 28.26 -11.04 16.58
CA GLN A 134 28.26 -11.69 15.27
C GLN A 134 28.89 -10.77 14.22
N SER A 135 29.50 -11.38 13.20
CA SER A 135 29.95 -10.66 12.02
C SER A 135 28.74 -10.15 11.22
N ILE A 136 28.79 -8.90 10.74
CA ILE A 136 27.71 -8.35 9.91
C ILE A 136 27.43 -9.19 8.64
N HIS A 137 28.44 -9.90 8.14
CA HIS A 137 28.32 -10.73 6.92
C HIS A 137 27.51 -12.00 7.14
N GLU A 138 27.26 -12.37 8.41
CA GLU A 138 26.43 -13.51 8.78
C GLU A 138 24.94 -13.14 8.84
N LEU A 139 24.62 -11.84 8.83
CA LEU A 139 23.26 -11.32 8.90
C LEU A 139 22.58 -11.32 7.53
N SER A 140 21.26 -11.45 7.53
CA SER A 140 20.41 -11.20 6.35
C SER A 140 20.47 -9.73 5.92
N GLY A 141 20.06 -9.43 4.68
CA GLY A 141 20.06 -8.05 4.18
C GLY A 141 19.22 -7.08 5.02
N GLY A 142 18.09 -7.54 5.58
CA GLY A 142 17.25 -6.73 6.47
C GLY A 142 17.90 -6.43 7.81
N GLU A 143 18.54 -7.44 8.42
CA GLU A 143 19.29 -7.26 9.65
C GLU A 143 20.50 -6.35 9.43
N GLN A 144 21.25 -6.50 8.33
CA GLN A 144 22.34 -5.60 7.97
C GLN A 144 21.86 -4.14 7.85
N GLN A 145 20.71 -3.91 7.23
CA GLN A 145 20.13 -2.57 7.09
C GLN A 145 19.79 -1.96 8.45
N ARG A 146 19.29 -2.76 9.40
CA ARG A 146 19.06 -2.30 10.79
C ARG A 146 20.38 -1.94 11.49
N VAL A 147 21.45 -2.70 11.27
CA VAL A 147 22.79 -2.36 11.79
C VAL A 147 23.27 -1.01 11.25
N TYR A 148 23.10 -0.76 9.95
CA TYR A 148 23.48 0.53 9.35
C TYR A 148 22.59 1.69 9.79
N LEU A 149 21.29 1.45 10.01
CA LEU A 149 20.41 2.43 10.61
C LEU A 149 20.84 2.73 12.06
N ALA A 150 21.15 1.70 12.86
CA ALA A 150 21.67 1.86 14.21
C ALA A 150 22.97 2.66 14.23
N GLN A 151 23.89 2.39 13.30
CA GLN A 151 25.12 3.16 13.12
C GLN A 151 24.83 4.65 12.82
N ALA A 152 23.88 4.94 11.92
CA ALA A 152 23.48 6.30 11.59
C ALA A 152 22.83 7.02 12.79
N LEU A 153 21.97 6.32 13.55
CA LEU A 153 21.33 6.86 14.75
C LEU A 153 22.30 7.01 15.92
N ALA A 154 23.31 6.13 16.03
CA ALA A 154 24.38 6.25 17.01
C ALA A 154 25.14 7.57 16.86
N GLN A 155 25.17 8.15 15.65
CA GLN A 155 25.75 9.47 15.42
C GLN A 155 24.99 10.60 16.12
N CYS A 156 23.78 10.35 16.60
CA CYS A 156 22.85 11.35 17.14
C CYS A 156 22.68 12.57 16.21
N PRO A 157 22.35 12.37 14.93
CA PRO A 157 22.30 13.45 13.96
C PRO A 157 21.07 14.35 14.17
N ASP A 158 21.19 15.61 13.75
CA ASP A 158 20.05 16.52 13.56
C ASP A 158 19.28 16.17 12.26
N TYR A 159 19.99 15.61 11.28
CA TYR A 159 19.52 15.33 9.92
C TYR A 159 19.89 13.92 9.47
N LEU A 160 18.92 13.15 9.01
CA LEU A 160 19.12 11.82 8.44
C LEU A 160 18.75 11.81 6.96
N LEU A 161 19.69 11.45 6.10
CA LEU A 161 19.45 11.25 4.68
C LEU A 161 19.37 9.74 4.38
N LEU A 162 18.37 9.33 3.63
CA LEU A 162 18.14 7.93 3.28
C LEU A 162 18.15 7.77 1.76
N ASP A 163 19.08 6.98 1.24
CA ASP A 163 19.14 6.66 -0.19
C ASP A 163 18.51 5.28 -0.41
N GLU A 164 17.24 5.25 -0.78
CA GLU A 164 16.48 4.02 -1.05
C GLU A 164 16.56 2.97 0.08
N PRO A 165 16.20 3.35 1.32
CA PRO A 165 16.47 2.54 2.52
C PRO A 165 15.67 1.24 2.59
N THR A 166 14.63 1.11 1.77
CA THR A 166 13.71 -0.04 1.69
C THR A 166 14.01 -0.98 0.52
N SER A 167 14.97 -0.64 -0.34
CA SER A 167 15.34 -1.48 -1.47
C SER A 167 15.83 -2.84 -0.98
N PHE A 168 15.40 -3.92 -1.63
CA PHE A 168 15.77 -5.31 -1.32
C PHE A 168 15.28 -5.86 0.04
N LEU A 169 14.45 -5.11 0.78
CA LEU A 169 13.79 -5.59 2.00
C LEU A 169 12.42 -6.21 1.68
N ASP A 170 12.03 -7.21 2.45
CA ASP A 170 10.64 -7.68 2.46
C ASP A 170 9.70 -6.68 3.16
N LEU A 171 8.39 -6.86 2.99
CA LEU A 171 7.38 -5.91 3.47
C LEU A 171 7.40 -5.72 4.99
N ALA A 172 7.71 -6.77 5.76
CA ALA A 172 7.77 -6.68 7.21
C ALA A 172 8.93 -5.79 7.65
N TYR A 173 10.13 -6.04 7.12
CA TYR A 173 11.32 -5.23 7.44
C TYR A 173 11.20 -3.80 6.91
N GLN A 174 10.62 -3.58 5.73
CA GLN A 174 10.35 -2.22 5.23
C GLN A 174 9.47 -1.42 6.20
N LYS A 175 8.38 -2.04 6.66
CA LYS A 175 7.47 -1.42 7.63
C LYS A 175 8.19 -1.08 8.92
N GLU A 176 8.88 -2.04 9.53
CA GLU A 176 9.57 -1.84 10.81
C GLU A 176 10.62 -0.74 10.74
N LEU A 177 11.43 -0.70 9.67
CA LEU A 177 12.43 0.32 9.44
C LEU A 177 11.80 1.72 9.34
N LEU A 178 10.72 1.86 8.57
CA LEU A 178 10.07 3.15 8.38
C LEU A 178 9.25 3.60 9.59
N ASP A 179 8.64 2.67 10.33
CA ASP A 179 7.98 2.95 11.61
C ASP A 179 8.99 3.51 12.62
N LEU A 180 10.17 2.89 12.73
CA LEU A 180 11.25 3.36 13.60
C LEU A 180 11.73 4.76 13.20
N ILE A 181 11.99 4.99 11.91
CA ILE A 181 12.43 6.31 11.43
C ILE A 181 11.35 7.36 11.71
N LYS A 182 10.08 7.05 11.44
CA LYS A 182 8.97 7.97 11.71
C LYS A 182 8.82 8.26 13.20
N GLN A 183 9.04 7.26 14.05
CA GLN A 183 9.07 7.45 15.49
C GLN A 183 10.20 8.41 15.90
N GLU A 184 11.43 8.21 15.41
CA GLU A 184 12.58 9.08 15.72
C GLU A 184 12.40 10.52 15.18
N THR A 185 11.74 10.69 14.03
CA THR A 185 11.33 12.01 13.53
C THR A 185 10.49 12.78 14.56
N VAL A 186 9.59 12.08 15.27
CA VAL A 186 8.69 12.69 16.26
C VAL A 186 9.34 12.78 17.65
N SER A 187 9.94 11.70 18.15
CA SER A 187 10.46 11.62 19.52
C SER A 187 11.74 12.42 19.73
N SER A 188 12.62 12.43 18.71
CA SER A 188 13.95 13.04 18.77
C SER A 188 14.04 14.32 17.94
N ASN A 189 12.93 14.77 17.32
CA ASN A 189 12.89 15.91 16.41
C ASN A 189 13.88 15.78 15.23
N LEU A 190 14.08 14.55 14.77
CA LEU A 190 15.00 14.21 13.68
C LEU A 190 14.42 14.65 12.34
N THR A 191 15.13 15.50 11.58
CA THR A 191 14.73 15.85 10.21
C THR A 191 15.21 14.78 9.25
N VAL A 192 14.30 14.27 8.39
CA VAL A 192 14.61 13.16 7.48
C VAL A 192 14.34 13.57 6.03
N ILE A 193 15.28 13.24 5.14
CA ILE A 193 15.05 13.26 3.68
C ILE A 193 15.31 11.86 3.15
N GLY A 194 14.28 11.21 2.60
CA GLY A 194 14.40 9.86 2.04
C GLY A 194 14.12 9.81 0.55
N VAL A 195 14.91 9.07 -0.21
CA VAL A 195 14.65 8.72 -1.62
C VAL A 195 13.84 7.43 -1.65
N PHE A 196 12.72 7.42 -2.37
CA PHE A 196 11.84 6.25 -2.47
C PHE A 196 11.55 5.87 -3.92
N HIS A 197 11.44 4.56 -4.16
CA HIS A 197 10.93 4.00 -5.41
C HIS A 197 9.43 3.76 -5.37
N ASP A 198 8.94 3.31 -4.22
CA ASP A 198 7.53 3.01 -4.02
C ASP A 198 6.79 4.27 -3.57
N VAL A 199 5.94 4.78 -4.47
CA VAL A 199 5.09 5.95 -4.26
C VAL A 199 4.06 5.76 -3.14
N ASN A 200 3.59 4.53 -2.94
CA ASN A 200 2.61 4.19 -1.91
C ASN A 200 3.26 4.18 -0.53
N ILE A 201 4.48 3.64 -0.41
CA ILE A 201 5.26 3.72 0.82
C ILE A 201 5.57 5.18 1.17
N ALA A 202 6.07 5.96 0.21
CA ALA A 202 6.37 7.38 0.44
C ALA A 202 5.13 8.15 0.88
N SER A 203 3.98 7.87 0.26
CA SER A 203 2.67 8.43 0.62
C SER A 203 2.32 8.19 2.08
N LEU A 204 2.65 7.02 2.65
CA LEU A 204 2.24 6.61 4.00
C LEU A 204 3.11 7.17 5.12
N TYR A 205 4.40 7.43 4.87
CA TYR A 205 5.38 7.78 5.92
C TYR A 205 5.88 9.23 5.83
N CYS A 206 5.93 9.81 4.64
CA CYS A 206 6.46 11.16 4.44
C CYS A 206 5.37 12.21 4.72
N ASP A 207 5.77 13.31 5.36
CA ASP A 207 4.90 14.46 5.61
C ASP A 207 4.68 15.25 4.32
N ARG A 208 5.75 15.37 3.51
CA ARG A 208 5.74 16.00 2.19
C ARG A 208 6.52 15.16 1.19
N LEU A 209 6.22 15.35 -0.09
CA LEU A 209 6.86 14.69 -1.21
C LEU A 209 7.42 15.74 -2.19
N LEU A 210 8.65 15.53 -2.63
CA LEU A 210 9.29 16.21 -3.74
C LEU A 210 9.31 15.25 -4.93
N LEU A 211 8.51 15.54 -5.96
CA LEU A 211 8.55 14.79 -7.21
C LEU A 211 9.59 15.43 -8.14
N LEU A 212 10.65 14.69 -8.43
CA LEU A 212 11.67 15.08 -9.40
C LEU A 212 11.40 14.44 -10.76
N ASN A 213 11.51 15.25 -11.80
CA ASN A 213 11.49 14.78 -13.18
C ASN A 213 12.62 15.46 -13.96
N GLU A 214 13.45 14.66 -14.66
CA GLU A 214 14.59 15.15 -15.45
C GLU A 214 15.43 16.22 -14.73
N GLY A 215 15.81 15.99 -13.46
CA GLY A 215 16.67 16.89 -12.70
C GLY A 215 15.99 18.17 -12.19
N LYS A 216 14.68 18.33 -12.37
CA LYS A 216 13.90 19.50 -11.95
C LYS A 216 12.81 19.12 -10.95
N THR A 217 12.41 20.08 -10.14
CA THR A 217 11.21 19.96 -9.29
C THR A 217 9.96 20.00 -10.17
N ASP A 218 9.22 18.90 -10.23
CA ASP A 218 7.91 18.85 -10.87
C ASP A 218 6.82 19.35 -9.90
N MET A 219 6.85 18.87 -8.65
CA MET A 219 5.93 19.28 -7.60
C MET A 219 6.54 19.05 -6.22
N LEU A 220 6.20 19.91 -5.26
CA LEU A 220 6.50 19.76 -3.84
C LEU A 220 5.25 20.03 -3.02
N GLY A 221 4.88 19.12 -2.13
CA GLY A 221 3.70 19.29 -1.28
C GLY A 221 3.32 18.04 -0.49
N GLU A 222 2.16 18.05 0.15
CA GLU A 222 1.62 16.87 0.82
C GLU A 222 1.31 15.73 -0.17
N PRO A 223 1.29 14.46 0.27
CA PRO A 223 1.09 13.33 -0.63
C PRO A 223 -0.09 13.43 -1.60
N HIS A 224 -1.27 13.89 -1.14
CA HIS A 224 -2.47 14.02 -1.98
C HIS A 224 -2.37 15.13 -3.02
N HIS A 225 -1.55 16.16 -2.79
CA HIS A 225 -1.29 17.21 -3.77
C HIS A 225 -0.30 16.75 -4.85
N VAL A 226 0.66 15.89 -4.48
CA VAL A 226 1.74 15.42 -5.36
C VAL A 226 1.32 14.18 -6.17
N LEU A 227 0.62 13.23 -5.57
CA LEU A 227 0.27 11.95 -6.16
C LEU A 227 -1.11 11.97 -6.85
N THR A 228 -1.26 12.88 -7.83
CA THR A 228 -2.44 12.90 -8.71
C THR A 228 -2.22 12.00 -9.91
N THR A 229 -3.30 11.37 -10.41
CA THR A 229 -3.24 10.49 -11.60
C THR A 229 -2.59 11.15 -12.80
N GLU A 230 -3.01 12.38 -13.14
CA GLU A 230 -2.44 13.12 -14.28
C GLU A 230 -0.93 13.29 -14.15
N ARG A 231 -0.45 13.67 -12.96
CA ARG A 231 0.97 13.94 -12.73
C ARG A 231 1.78 12.66 -12.73
N VAL A 232 1.30 11.62 -12.05
CA VAL A 232 1.99 10.33 -12.01
C VAL A 232 2.06 9.73 -13.40
N ASN A 233 0.96 9.76 -14.16
CA ASN A 233 0.95 9.22 -15.52
C ASN A 233 1.95 9.96 -16.42
N ARG A 234 2.04 11.29 -16.30
CA ARG A 234 3.00 12.11 -17.05
C ARG A 234 4.45 11.82 -16.65
N VAL A 235 4.75 11.75 -15.36
CA VAL A 235 6.13 11.68 -14.85
C VAL A 235 6.70 10.26 -14.90
N TYR A 236 5.87 9.24 -14.71
CA TYR A 236 6.27 7.84 -14.72
C TYR A 236 5.92 7.10 -16.02
N GLU A 237 5.29 7.77 -16.99
CA GLU A 237 4.88 7.20 -18.28
C GLU A 237 4.06 5.91 -18.15
N THR A 238 3.15 5.89 -17.18
CA THR A 238 2.34 4.71 -16.84
C THR A 238 0.88 5.11 -16.58
N ASN A 239 -0.05 4.17 -16.57
CA ASN A 239 -1.43 4.43 -16.17
C ASN A 239 -1.64 3.90 -14.75
N VAL A 240 -2.12 4.78 -13.86
CA VAL A 240 -2.50 4.39 -12.51
C VAL A 240 -3.92 4.80 -12.15
N THR A 241 -4.59 3.94 -11.40
CA THR A 241 -5.85 4.27 -10.73
C THR A 241 -5.55 4.76 -9.32
N PRO A 242 -6.09 5.92 -8.88
CA PRO A 242 -5.95 6.39 -7.52
C PRO A 242 -6.97 5.69 -6.60
N LEU A 243 -6.50 5.20 -5.47
CA LEU A 243 -7.28 4.70 -4.35
C LEU A 243 -6.98 5.52 -3.09
N GLN A 244 -7.83 5.40 -2.08
CA GLN A 244 -7.57 5.92 -0.74
C GLN A 244 -7.12 4.79 0.17
N HIS A 245 -6.12 5.03 1.01
CA HIS A 245 -5.76 4.06 2.04
C HIS A 245 -6.95 3.90 3.02
N PRO A 246 -7.36 2.66 3.38
CA PRO A 246 -8.59 2.44 4.16
C PRO A 246 -8.51 2.99 5.59
N LEU A 247 -7.31 3.06 6.15
CA LEU A 247 -7.10 3.48 7.55
C LEU A 247 -6.40 4.85 7.69
N ARG A 248 -6.03 5.50 6.58
CA ARG A 248 -5.26 6.75 6.62
C ARG A 248 -5.66 7.67 5.47
N ALA A 249 -5.58 8.98 5.67
CA ALA A 249 -5.90 9.99 4.66
C ALA A 249 -4.76 10.17 3.61
N ASN A 250 -4.28 9.06 3.06
CA ASN A 250 -3.16 9.03 2.14
C ASN A 250 -3.61 8.39 0.82
N PRO A 251 -3.25 8.98 -0.33
CA PRO A 251 -3.52 8.36 -1.62
C PRO A 251 -2.68 7.09 -1.78
N GLN A 252 -3.24 6.12 -2.50
CA GLN A 252 -2.58 4.92 -2.98
C GLN A 252 -2.78 4.84 -4.48
N LEU A 253 -1.81 4.30 -5.21
CA LEU A 253 -1.82 4.20 -6.66
C LEU A 253 -1.69 2.73 -7.03
N VAL A 254 -2.58 2.27 -7.90
CA VAL A 254 -2.57 0.91 -8.45
C VAL A 254 -2.24 0.99 -9.92
N ILE A 255 -1.30 0.17 -10.38
CA ILE A 255 -0.89 0.10 -11.78
C ILE A 255 -1.99 -0.54 -12.61
N GLU A 256 -2.32 0.07 -13.74
CA GLU A 256 -3.24 -0.49 -14.72
C GLU A 256 -2.44 -1.33 -15.75
N PRO A 257 -2.55 -2.67 -15.73
CA PRO A 257 -1.92 -3.49 -16.75
C PRO A 257 -2.58 -3.25 -18.12
N ALA A 258 -1.81 -3.39 -19.20
CA ALA A 258 -2.37 -3.35 -20.55
C ALA A 258 -3.43 -4.45 -20.70
N SER A 259 -4.66 -4.08 -21.05
CA SER A 259 -5.79 -5.01 -21.17
C SER A 259 -5.55 -6.04 -22.26
N ILE A 260 -5.57 -7.33 -21.93
CA ILE A 260 -5.83 -8.41 -22.89
C ILE A 260 -7.33 -8.70 -22.80
N SER A 261 -8.13 -7.96 -23.56
CA SER A 261 -9.58 -8.17 -23.59
C SER A 261 -9.92 -9.35 -24.51
N GLU A 262 -9.99 -10.56 -23.96
CA GLU A 262 -10.89 -11.57 -24.53
C GLU A 262 -12.22 -11.49 -23.77
N HIS A 263 -13.25 -10.99 -24.45
CA HIS A 263 -14.62 -10.99 -23.95
C HIS A 263 -15.16 -12.43 -23.92
N SER A 264 -14.73 -13.20 -22.93
CA SER A 264 -15.36 -14.49 -22.64
C SER A 264 -16.65 -14.22 -21.86
N ARG A 265 -17.80 -14.49 -22.50
CA ARG A 265 -19.08 -14.56 -21.77
C ARG A 265 -18.99 -15.69 -20.75
N LEU A 266 -19.36 -15.40 -19.50
CA LEU A 266 -19.46 -16.40 -18.45
C LEU A 266 -20.52 -17.45 -18.83
N ASN A 267 -20.15 -18.73 -18.78
CA ASN A 267 -21.15 -19.80 -18.74
C ASN A 267 -21.59 -20.02 -17.29
N LEU A 268 -22.71 -19.42 -16.90
CA LEU A 268 -23.22 -19.54 -15.52
C LEU A 268 -23.80 -20.93 -15.21
N ALA A 269 -24.21 -21.71 -16.22
CA ALA A 269 -24.92 -22.97 -15.99
C ALA A 269 -24.05 -24.06 -15.34
N ASP A 270 -22.74 -24.02 -15.58
CA ASP A 270 -21.80 -25.06 -15.13
C ASP A 270 -21.27 -24.84 -13.70
N GLY A 271 -21.50 -23.65 -13.14
CA GLY A 271 -20.92 -23.25 -11.85
C GLY A 271 -21.75 -23.63 -10.62
N TRP A 272 -23.00 -24.06 -10.82
CA TRP A 272 -23.98 -24.22 -9.75
C TRP A 272 -23.96 -25.61 -9.11
N LYS A 273 -23.92 -25.68 -7.77
CA LYS A 273 -24.05 -26.93 -7.02
C LYS A 273 -24.93 -26.76 -5.78
N THR A 274 -25.87 -27.69 -5.56
CA THR A 274 -26.71 -27.72 -4.34
C THR A 274 -26.33 -28.91 -3.46
N TYR A 275 -26.34 -28.71 -2.15
CA TYR A 275 -26.01 -29.71 -1.12
C TYR A 275 -27.23 -30.02 -0.24
N GLY A 276 -28.42 -30.04 -0.85
CA GLY A 276 -29.68 -30.25 -0.13
C GLY A 276 -29.92 -29.19 0.95
N ALA A 277 -30.23 -29.62 2.18
CA ALA A 277 -30.43 -28.72 3.31
C ALA A 277 -29.15 -28.02 3.79
N ASN A 278 -27.98 -28.58 3.45
CA ASN A 278 -26.70 -28.08 3.94
C ASN A 278 -26.29 -26.77 3.27
N GLY A 279 -26.86 -26.43 2.10
CA GLY A 279 -26.60 -25.17 1.42
C GLY A 279 -26.33 -25.34 -0.07
N MET A 280 -25.65 -24.36 -0.65
CA MET A 280 -25.29 -24.35 -2.06
C MET A 280 -24.04 -23.53 -2.32
N THR A 281 -23.46 -23.76 -3.49
CA THR A 281 -22.32 -23.03 -4.00
C THR A 281 -22.47 -22.66 -5.47
N PHE A 282 -21.78 -21.60 -5.84
CA PHE A 282 -21.62 -21.15 -7.20
C PHE A 282 -20.16 -20.84 -7.46
N SER A 283 -19.54 -21.56 -8.40
CA SER A 283 -18.10 -21.45 -8.69
C SER A 283 -17.86 -21.29 -10.20
N THR A 284 -17.02 -20.34 -10.58
CA THR A 284 -16.67 -20.07 -11.98
C THR A 284 -15.17 -20.13 -12.19
N HIS A 285 -14.74 -20.55 -13.39
CA HIS A 285 -13.30 -20.53 -13.74
C HIS A 285 -12.73 -19.11 -13.78
N GLN A 286 -13.56 -18.14 -14.18
CA GLN A 286 -13.20 -16.73 -14.21
C GLN A 286 -13.62 -16.06 -12.89
N PRO A 287 -12.80 -15.17 -12.33
CA PRO A 287 -13.17 -14.43 -11.13
C PRO A 287 -14.33 -13.48 -11.44
N LEU A 288 -15.26 -13.35 -10.49
CA LEU A 288 -16.38 -12.42 -10.54
C LEU A 288 -16.07 -11.19 -9.70
N ARG A 289 -16.40 -10.02 -10.23
CA ARG A 289 -16.46 -8.78 -9.47
C ARG A 289 -17.74 -8.79 -8.65
N ILE A 290 -17.62 -8.71 -7.33
CA ILE A 290 -18.75 -8.81 -6.40
C ILE A 290 -18.93 -7.52 -5.61
N LEU A 291 -20.17 -7.07 -5.52
CA LEU A 291 -20.67 -6.14 -4.51
C LEU A 291 -21.54 -6.87 -3.50
N SER A 292 -21.15 -6.88 -2.23
CA SER A 292 -21.86 -7.54 -1.13
C SER A 292 -22.32 -6.52 -0.09
N SER A 293 -23.53 -6.71 0.44
CA SER A 293 -24.06 -5.92 1.56
C SER A 293 -23.82 -6.53 2.95
N HIS A 294 -23.07 -7.63 3.04
CA HIS A 294 -22.83 -8.35 4.30
C HIS A 294 -22.00 -7.52 5.30
N GLU A 295 -22.24 -7.65 6.60
CA GLU A 295 -21.53 -6.86 7.62
C GLU A 295 -20.01 -7.12 7.66
N LYS A 296 -19.59 -8.39 7.52
CA LYS A 296 -18.17 -8.77 7.60
C LYS A 296 -17.42 -8.72 6.26
N SER A 297 -18.17 -8.82 5.15
CA SER A 297 -17.64 -8.92 3.79
C SER A 297 -18.37 -7.94 2.87
N GLY A 298 -18.61 -6.74 3.39
CA GLY A 298 -19.30 -5.67 2.70
C GLY A 298 -18.39 -4.95 1.70
N GLY A 299 -18.99 -4.46 0.62
CA GLY A 299 -18.28 -3.72 -0.41
C GLY A 299 -17.84 -4.61 -1.56
N PHE A 300 -16.75 -4.19 -2.20
CA PHE A 300 -16.35 -4.70 -3.49
C PHE A 300 -15.11 -5.61 -3.41
N PHE A 301 -15.17 -6.81 -4.00
CA PHE A 301 -14.03 -7.74 -4.08
C PHE A 301 -14.12 -8.63 -5.31
N TRP A 302 -13.11 -9.48 -5.51
CA TRP A 302 -13.11 -10.51 -6.55
C TRP A 302 -13.13 -11.89 -5.90
N THR A 303 -14.00 -12.78 -6.37
CA THR A 303 -13.98 -14.19 -5.97
C THR A 303 -14.42 -15.07 -7.13
N ARG A 304 -13.95 -16.31 -7.15
CA ARG A 304 -14.41 -17.34 -8.09
C ARG A 304 -15.61 -18.11 -7.57
N SER A 305 -15.82 -18.05 -6.26
CA SER A 305 -16.68 -19.00 -5.56
C SER A 305 -17.52 -18.29 -4.50
N LEU A 306 -18.81 -18.50 -4.56
CA LEU A 306 -19.82 -18.04 -3.62
C LEU A 306 -20.46 -19.25 -2.95
N GLY A 307 -20.59 -19.21 -1.63
CA GLY A 307 -21.16 -20.31 -0.83
C GLY A 307 -22.12 -19.80 0.23
N THR A 308 -23.16 -20.59 0.49
CA THR A 308 -24.12 -20.29 1.56
C THR A 308 -24.63 -21.60 2.12
N GLY A 309 -24.64 -21.75 3.45
CA GLY A 309 -25.01 -23.03 4.04
C GLY A 309 -24.68 -23.18 5.51
N THR A 310 -24.73 -24.42 6.00
CA THR A 310 -24.38 -24.80 7.38
C THR A 310 -22.88 -24.74 7.61
N GLU A 311 -22.48 -24.64 8.88
CA GLU A 311 -21.06 -24.72 9.29
C GLU A 311 -20.41 -26.03 8.81
N ALA A 312 -21.14 -27.15 8.86
CA ALA A 312 -20.66 -28.42 8.31
C ALA A 312 -20.37 -28.38 6.79
N LEU A 313 -21.15 -27.62 6.01
CA LEU A 313 -20.84 -27.41 4.60
C LEU A 313 -19.64 -26.47 4.43
N HIS A 314 -19.51 -25.45 5.29
CA HIS A 314 -18.34 -24.57 5.29
C HIS A 314 -17.06 -25.38 5.51
N ASP A 315 -17.00 -26.19 6.55
CA ASP A 315 -15.84 -27.03 6.91
C ASP A 315 -15.51 -28.05 5.80
N MET A 316 -16.53 -28.60 5.13
CA MET A 316 -16.34 -29.50 3.99
C MET A 316 -15.73 -28.80 2.76
N LEU A 317 -15.92 -27.49 2.61
CA LEU A 317 -15.51 -26.71 1.44
C LEU A 317 -14.23 -25.90 1.67
N ASP A 318 -13.87 -25.62 2.93
CA ASP A 318 -12.77 -24.72 3.31
C ASP A 318 -11.39 -25.28 2.92
N ASP A 319 -11.27 -26.59 2.69
CA ASP A 319 -9.99 -27.25 2.35
C ASP A 319 -9.56 -27.07 0.87
N GLU A 320 -10.42 -26.63 -0.07
CA GLU A 320 -10.06 -26.65 -1.51
C GLU A 320 -10.23 -25.34 -2.32
N GLU A 321 -11.14 -24.40 -1.99
CA GLU A 321 -11.54 -23.38 -3.01
C GLU A 321 -11.79 -21.93 -2.55
N GLY A 322 -11.53 -21.54 -1.29
CA GLY A 322 -11.58 -20.12 -0.88
C GLY A 322 -12.94 -19.44 -1.12
N TYR A 323 -14.02 -20.14 -0.75
CA TYR A 323 -15.39 -19.65 -0.88
C TYR A 323 -15.63 -18.40 -0.05
N LEU A 324 -16.34 -17.40 -0.62
CA LEU A 324 -17.07 -16.47 0.23
C LEU A 324 -18.27 -17.23 0.80
N PHE A 325 -18.10 -17.80 1.99
CA PHE A 325 -19.16 -18.56 2.65
C PHE A 325 -19.94 -17.67 3.61
N LEU A 326 -21.23 -17.52 3.35
CA LEU A 326 -22.14 -16.85 4.26
C LEU A 326 -22.68 -17.91 5.23
N GLY A 327 -22.07 -17.99 6.41
CA GLY A 327 -22.46 -18.92 7.48
C GLY A 327 -23.88 -18.66 8.00
N GLN A 328 -24.58 -19.72 8.40
CA GLN A 328 -26.02 -19.70 8.70
C GLN A 328 -26.39 -20.47 9.96
N SER A 329 -27.58 -20.17 10.53
CA SER A 329 -28.22 -20.97 11.59
C SER A 329 -28.77 -22.32 11.05
N ASP A 330 -29.14 -23.24 11.95
CA ASP A 330 -29.62 -24.59 11.62
C ASP A 330 -31.15 -24.68 11.35
N GLY A 331 -31.80 -23.56 11.00
CA GLY A 331 -33.24 -23.49 10.75
C GLY A 331 -33.69 -24.07 9.39
N PRO A 332 -35.00 -24.32 9.17
CA PRO A 332 -35.54 -24.76 7.89
C PRO A 332 -35.36 -23.71 6.79
N LYS A 333 -34.92 -24.15 5.61
CA LYS A 333 -34.47 -23.28 4.51
C LYS A 333 -35.33 -23.46 3.27
N GLN A 334 -35.62 -22.35 2.59
CA GLN A 334 -36.34 -22.33 1.33
C GLN A 334 -35.49 -21.63 0.28
N TYR A 335 -35.33 -22.30 -0.86
CA TYR A 335 -34.45 -21.89 -1.94
C TYR A 335 -35.25 -21.71 -3.22
N ALA A 336 -35.00 -20.63 -3.95
CA ALA A 336 -35.51 -20.44 -5.29
C ALA A 336 -34.38 -19.89 -6.16
N ALA A 337 -34.31 -20.37 -7.40
CA ALA A 337 -33.42 -19.84 -8.41
C ALA A 337 -34.24 -19.55 -9.68
N GLU A 338 -34.01 -18.39 -10.26
CA GLU A 338 -34.58 -17.96 -11.53
C GLU A 338 -33.39 -17.80 -12.50
N ASP A 339 -33.30 -18.69 -13.48
CA ASP A 339 -32.28 -18.65 -14.54
C ASP A 339 -32.92 -18.14 -15.84
N ASP A 340 -32.12 -17.46 -16.67
CA ASP A 340 -32.48 -17.10 -18.04
C ASP A 340 -31.47 -17.68 -19.02
N GLU A 341 -31.95 -18.13 -20.18
CA GLU A 341 -31.05 -18.52 -21.28
C GLU A 341 -30.12 -17.35 -21.66
N ASP A 342 -30.55 -16.10 -21.47
CA ASP A 342 -29.82 -14.95 -22.00
C ASP A 342 -28.73 -14.36 -21.09
N ASP A 343 -28.93 -13.87 -19.85
CA ASP A 343 -27.85 -13.05 -19.21
C ASP A 343 -27.76 -13.01 -17.66
N VAL A 344 -28.71 -13.53 -16.91
CA VAL A 344 -28.78 -13.30 -15.45
C VAL A 344 -29.25 -14.55 -14.70
N LEU A 345 -28.50 -14.91 -13.66
CA LEU A 345 -28.89 -15.91 -12.66
C LEU A 345 -29.26 -15.19 -11.36
N LEU A 346 -30.49 -15.40 -10.88
CA LEU A 346 -30.95 -14.84 -9.62
C LEU A 346 -31.28 -15.96 -8.65
N TYR A 347 -30.72 -15.87 -7.45
CA TYR A 347 -30.94 -16.82 -6.38
C TYR A 347 -31.51 -16.10 -5.15
N GLY A 348 -32.47 -16.74 -4.51
CA GLY A 348 -33.10 -16.27 -3.29
C GLY A 348 -33.19 -17.38 -2.27
N MET A 349 -32.90 -17.02 -1.02
CA MET A 349 -33.00 -17.91 0.11
C MET A 349 -33.75 -17.23 1.25
N HIS A 350 -34.73 -17.92 1.80
CA HIS A 350 -35.43 -17.50 3.00
C HIS A 350 -35.10 -18.45 4.16
N GLN A 351 -34.68 -17.89 5.30
CA GLN A 351 -34.36 -18.61 6.53
C GLN A 351 -34.73 -17.77 7.75
N GLU A 352 -35.46 -18.33 8.71
CA GLU A 352 -35.80 -17.67 10.00
C GLU A 352 -36.37 -16.24 9.92
N GLY A 353 -36.98 -15.85 8.79
CA GLY A 353 -37.52 -14.50 8.58
C GLY A 353 -36.55 -13.51 7.92
N GLU A 354 -35.40 -14.02 7.48
CA GLU A 354 -34.39 -13.31 6.72
C GLU A 354 -34.32 -13.78 5.28
N LEU A 355 -34.03 -12.85 4.36
CA LEU A 355 -33.86 -13.09 2.94
C LEU A 355 -32.41 -12.79 2.53
N SER A 356 -31.78 -13.76 1.88
CA SER A 356 -30.53 -13.59 1.14
C SER A 356 -30.80 -13.69 -0.36
N VAL A 357 -30.27 -12.74 -1.14
CA VAL A 357 -30.45 -12.71 -2.60
C VAL A 357 -29.10 -12.59 -3.28
N TRP A 358 -28.82 -13.43 -4.27
CA TRP A 358 -27.65 -13.33 -5.11
C TRP A 358 -28.06 -13.09 -6.56
N LEU A 359 -27.49 -12.06 -7.17
CA LEU A 359 -27.66 -11.72 -8.56
C LEU A 359 -26.32 -11.92 -9.26
N VAL A 360 -26.25 -12.87 -10.20
CA VAL A 360 -25.04 -13.13 -11.00
C VAL A 360 -25.33 -12.76 -12.46
N LEU A 361 -24.51 -11.89 -13.02
CA LEU A 361 -24.63 -11.36 -14.38
C LEU A 361 -23.62 -12.08 -15.30
N LYS A 362 -24.06 -12.53 -16.48
CA LYS A 362 -23.17 -13.04 -17.56
C LYS A 362 -22.32 -11.93 -18.17
N GLY A 363 -22.87 -10.72 -18.19
CA GLY A 363 -22.27 -9.51 -18.74
C GLY A 363 -21.42 -8.72 -17.76
N THR A 364 -21.14 -7.47 -18.12
CA THR A 364 -20.30 -6.56 -17.34
C THR A 364 -21.14 -5.47 -16.69
N ILE A 365 -20.72 -4.99 -15.52
CA ILE A 365 -21.37 -3.85 -14.86
C ILE A 365 -20.33 -3.06 -14.10
N SER A 366 -20.35 -1.74 -14.25
CA SER A 366 -19.43 -0.87 -13.50
C SER A 366 -19.75 -0.90 -12.00
N ASP A 367 -18.75 -0.58 -11.17
CA ASP A 367 -18.94 -0.50 -9.71
C ASP A 367 -20.05 0.53 -9.37
N GLY A 368 -20.07 1.69 -10.03
CA GLY A 368 -21.13 2.70 -9.82
C GLY A 368 -22.54 2.19 -10.16
N ALA A 369 -22.69 1.50 -11.29
CA ALA A 369 -23.96 0.89 -11.68
C ALA A 369 -24.38 -0.25 -10.73
N SER A 370 -23.42 -1.02 -10.23
CA SER A 370 -23.66 -2.08 -9.24
C SER A 370 -24.24 -1.51 -7.94
N VAL A 371 -23.68 -0.41 -7.43
CA VAL A 371 -24.20 0.27 -6.23
C VAL A 371 -25.62 0.79 -6.45
N GLN A 372 -25.88 1.40 -7.62
CA GLN A 372 -27.22 1.88 -7.95
C GLN A 372 -28.23 0.73 -8.00
N LEU A 373 -27.90 -0.35 -8.72
CA LEU A 373 -28.74 -1.54 -8.83
C LEU A 373 -29.00 -2.18 -7.46
N MET A 374 -27.97 -2.31 -6.62
CA MET A 374 -28.09 -2.80 -5.23
C MET A 374 -29.10 -1.98 -4.45
N GLY A 375 -29.00 -0.65 -4.46
CA GLY A 375 -29.93 0.24 -3.77
C GLY A 375 -31.37 0.11 -4.26
N GLU A 376 -31.57 0.06 -5.58
CA GLU A 376 -32.89 -0.13 -6.19
C GLU A 376 -33.52 -1.48 -5.82
N LEU A 377 -32.73 -2.55 -5.81
CA LEU A 377 -33.19 -3.88 -5.44
C LEU A 377 -33.54 -3.98 -3.96
N MET A 378 -32.70 -3.44 -3.08
CA MET A 378 -33.02 -3.39 -1.64
C MET A 378 -34.32 -2.63 -1.39
N HIS A 379 -34.55 -1.52 -2.09
CA HIS A 379 -35.79 -0.75 -1.98
C HIS A 379 -36.99 -1.53 -2.51
N PHE A 380 -36.86 -2.15 -3.68
CA PHE A 380 -37.92 -2.93 -4.31
C PHE A 380 -38.33 -4.14 -3.48
N ILE A 381 -37.37 -4.91 -2.97
CA ILE A 381 -37.64 -6.08 -2.12
C ILE A 381 -38.39 -5.66 -0.85
N LYS A 382 -38.00 -4.55 -0.20
CA LYS A 382 -38.71 -4.01 0.97
C LYS A 382 -40.16 -3.60 0.69
N GLN A 383 -40.50 -3.25 -0.55
CA GLN A 383 -41.87 -2.91 -0.93
C GLN A 383 -42.73 -4.15 -1.20
N GLU A 384 -42.14 -5.19 -1.80
CA GLU A 384 -42.85 -6.40 -2.22
C GLU A 384 -42.93 -7.48 -1.11
N THR A 385 -42.08 -7.42 -0.09
CA THR A 385 -42.08 -8.36 1.04
C THR A 385 -41.84 -7.70 2.40
N SER A 386 -42.43 -8.27 3.45
CA SER A 386 -42.17 -7.90 4.86
C SER A 386 -40.94 -8.60 5.45
N ILE A 387 -40.29 -9.48 4.69
CA ILE A 387 -39.10 -10.22 5.10
C ILE A 387 -37.90 -9.26 5.13
N GLN A 388 -37.10 -9.32 6.20
CA GLN A 388 -35.89 -8.51 6.30
C GLN A 388 -34.82 -9.04 5.34
N VAL A 389 -34.29 -8.17 4.48
CA VAL A 389 -33.12 -8.50 3.65
C VAL A 389 -31.90 -8.53 4.56
N HIS A 390 -31.36 -9.72 4.79
CA HIS A 390 -30.14 -9.93 5.54
C HIS A 390 -28.91 -9.76 4.64
N HIS A 391 -28.99 -10.26 3.39
CA HIS A 391 -27.89 -10.18 2.44
C HIS A 391 -28.36 -9.98 1.00
N LEU A 392 -27.67 -9.11 0.27
CA LEU A 392 -27.82 -8.95 -1.17
C LEU A 392 -26.42 -8.89 -1.80
N CYS A 393 -26.23 -9.70 -2.83
CA CYS A 393 -24.98 -9.83 -3.56
C CYS A 393 -25.23 -9.59 -5.05
N ILE A 394 -24.37 -8.79 -5.69
CA ILE A 394 -24.34 -8.64 -7.14
C ILE A 394 -22.95 -9.09 -7.61
N ALA A 395 -22.88 -10.05 -8.53
CA ALA A 395 -21.66 -10.60 -9.09
C ALA A 395 -21.67 -10.47 -10.62
N ALA A 396 -20.54 -10.11 -11.23
CA ALA A 396 -20.42 -9.96 -12.68
C ALA A 396 -19.01 -10.32 -13.20
N ALA A 397 -18.88 -10.63 -14.49
CA ALA A 397 -17.60 -11.06 -15.08
C ALA A 397 -16.51 -9.98 -15.04
N ASN A 398 -16.90 -8.71 -15.21
CA ASN A 398 -15.99 -7.58 -15.29
C ASN A 398 -16.70 -6.27 -14.90
N ALA A 399 -15.90 -5.30 -14.48
CA ALA A 399 -16.29 -3.91 -14.29
C ALA A 399 -15.92 -3.10 -15.54
N ASP A 400 -16.65 -3.28 -16.65
CA ASP A 400 -16.50 -2.41 -17.83
C ASP A 400 -17.49 -1.24 -17.73
N GLU A 401 -17.04 -0.03 -18.07
CA GLU A 401 -17.85 1.20 -17.98
C GLU A 401 -18.86 1.34 -19.13
N LYS A 402 -18.82 0.47 -20.14
CA LYS A 402 -19.46 0.72 -21.44
C LYS A 402 -20.90 0.21 -21.63
N GLU A 403 -21.52 -0.46 -20.67
CA GLU A 403 -22.82 -1.11 -20.93
C GLU A 403 -24.06 -0.29 -20.53
N HIS A 404 -25.07 -0.28 -21.42
CA HIS A 404 -26.36 0.39 -21.22
C HIS A 404 -27.19 -0.31 -20.12
N THR A 405 -27.23 0.28 -18.93
CA THR A 405 -27.85 -0.32 -17.73
C THR A 405 -29.38 -0.29 -17.70
N ALA A 406 -30.05 0.59 -18.45
CA ALA A 406 -31.50 0.79 -18.31
C ALA A 406 -32.33 -0.49 -18.54
N HIS A 407 -31.99 -1.29 -19.57
CA HIS A 407 -32.68 -2.56 -19.83
C HIS A 407 -32.36 -3.66 -18.82
N LEU A 408 -31.21 -3.58 -18.14
CA LEU A 408 -30.86 -4.54 -17.08
C LEU A 408 -31.76 -4.36 -15.86
N HIS A 409 -31.99 -3.11 -15.42
CA HIS A 409 -32.73 -2.81 -14.19
C HIS A 409 -34.17 -3.32 -14.22
N GLU A 410 -34.90 -3.08 -15.31
CA GLU A 410 -36.30 -3.52 -15.45
C GLU A 410 -36.41 -5.06 -15.46
N ARG A 411 -35.49 -5.73 -16.18
CA ARG A 411 -35.45 -7.19 -16.26
C ARG A 411 -35.14 -7.84 -14.91
N VAL A 412 -34.15 -7.34 -14.18
CA VAL A 412 -33.81 -7.85 -12.85
C VAL A 412 -34.97 -7.64 -11.88
N ARG A 413 -35.65 -6.49 -11.94
CA ARG A 413 -36.83 -6.22 -11.07
C ARG A 413 -37.95 -7.24 -11.28
N LEU A 414 -38.28 -7.57 -12.53
CA LEU A 414 -39.29 -8.59 -12.85
C LEU A 414 -38.89 -9.97 -12.29
N LYS A 415 -37.62 -10.37 -12.44
CA LYS A 415 -37.11 -11.64 -11.91
C LYS A 415 -37.15 -11.71 -10.40
N VAL A 416 -36.76 -10.63 -9.72
CA VAL A 416 -36.84 -10.53 -8.25
C VAL A 416 -38.28 -10.68 -7.78
N LYS A 417 -39.24 -10.10 -8.50
CA LYS A 417 -40.67 -10.29 -8.18
C LYS A 417 -41.11 -11.74 -8.29
N HIS A 418 -40.69 -12.44 -9.36
CA HIS A 418 -40.98 -13.88 -9.53
C HIS A 418 -40.33 -14.71 -8.43
N LEU A 419 -39.05 -14.48 -8.13
CA LEU A 419 -38.33 -15.14 -7.06
C LEU A 419 -39.02 -14.99 -5.71
N LEU A 420 -39.44 -13.77 -5.35
CA LEU A 420 -40.17 -13.49 -4.10
C LEU A 420 -41.54 -14.20 -4.08
N HIS A 421 -42.23 -14.26 -5.22
CA HIS A 421 -43.48 -15.01 -5.34
C HIS A 421 -43.26 -16.51 -5.11
N THR A 422 -42.22 -17.08 -5.74
CA THR A 422 -41.84 -18.49 -5.63
C THR A 422 -41.43 -18.86 -4.19
N LEU A 423 -40.62 -18.02 -3.52
CA LEU A 423 -40.27 -18.20 -2.10
C LEU A 423 -41.51 -18.12 -1.19
N ASN A 424 -42.40 -17.16 -1.42
CA ASN A 424 -43.63 -17.04 -0.63
C ASN A 424 -44.60 -18.22 -0.87
N ALA A 425 -44.61 -18.79 -2.07
CA ALA A 425 -45.41 -19.98 -2.38
C ALA A 425 -44.89 -21.23 -1.66
N MET A 426 -43.57 -21.38 -1.52
CA MET A 426 -42.98 -22.49 -0.75
C MET A 426 -43.23 -22.38 0.77
N LYS A 427 -43.52 -21.17 1.27
CA LYS A 427 -43.82 -20.90 2.70
C LYS A 427 -45.22 -21.35 3.14
N LYS A 428 -46.14 -21.55 2.20
CA LYS A 428 -47.50 -22.06 2.43
C LYS A 428 -47.56 -23.57 2.24
#